data_AF-A0A534YF40-F1
#
_entry.id   AF-A0A534YF40-F1
#
_cell.length_a   1.000
_cell.length_b   1.000
_cell.length_c   1.000
_cell.angle_alpha   90.00
_cell.angle_beta   90.00
_cell.angle_gamma   90.00
#
_symmetry.space_group_name_H-M   'P 1'
#
loop_
_entity.id
_entity.type
_entity.pdbx_description
1 polymer ?
#
loop_
_entity_poly.entity_id
_entity_poly.type
_entity_poly.pdbx_seq_one_letter_code
_entity_poly.pdbx_strand_id
1 'polypeptide(L)'
;MREAEQAMRRLLEIMDKLRDPGGCPWDREQTLRTLTPYLLEEAHEVIEAIEVGDVAHHKEELGDLLFQVVFQARIAREEGKFDFTQVCDSISDKLTHRHPHVFSDVEVSGSKEVVKNWERIKADERKQKGQAPRSAIGGVPVSLPALVRAERLTEKAGAVGFDWPDAKSVLAKVREELDELAEAMEGDSAERVEHELGDLLFAVANLGRWVKAHPEEALRGSLRRFESRFHHIENKLAERGKSPRESTLSEMDALWEDAKEMEKSAN
;
A
#
# COMPACT_ATOMS: atom_id res chain seq x y z
N MET A 1 3.94 -5.16 29.37
CA MET A 1 5.38 -4.84 29.11
C MET A 1 6.27 -6.07 29.25
N ARG A 2 6.46 -6.64 30.45
CA ARG A 2 7.33 -7.83 30.62
C ARG A 2 6.92 -9.04 29.77
N GLU A 3 5.63 -9.31 29.64
CA GLU A 3 5.14 -10.42 28.80
C GLU A 3 5.43 -10.21 27.31
N ALA A 4 5.29 -8.97 26.81
CA ALA A 4 5.61 -8.64 25.42
C ALA A 4 7.12 -8.76 25.13
N GLU A 5 7.97 -8.35 26.07
CA GLU A 5 9.42 -8.54 25.98
C GLU A 5 9.78 -10.03 25.93
N GLN A 6 9.16 -10.87 26.77
CA GLN A 6 9.34 -12.32 26.76
C GLN A 6 8.85 -12.95 25.45
N ALA A 7 7.70 -12.53 24.94
CA ALA A 7 7.17 -13.00 23.66
C ALA A 7 8.10 -12.64 22.49
N MET A 8 8.64 -11.41 22.47
CA MET A 8 9.61 -10.97 21.47
C MET A 8 10.92 -11.76 21.57
N ARG A 9 11.44 -11.97 22.79
CA ARG A 9 12.62 -12.81 23.02
C ARG A 9 12.42 -14.21 22.46
N ARG A 10 11.27 -14.83 22.74
CA ARG A 10 10.93 -16.15 22.21
C ARG A 10 10.93 -16.17 20.67
N LEU A 11 10.40 -15.14 20.00
CA LEU A 11 10.41 -15.04 18.54
C LEU A 11 11.84 -14.97 17.98
N LEU A 12 12.70 -14.14 18.60
CA LEU A 12 14.12 -14.02 18.22
C LEU A 12 14.87 -15.36 18.41
N GLU A 13 14.62 -16.07 19.51
CA GLU A 13 15.22 -17.38 19.78
C GLU A 13 14.76 -18.46 18.78
N ILE A 14 13.49 -18.43 18.37
CA ILE A 14 12.97 -19.29 17.30
C ILE A 14 13.71 -19.01 16.00
N MET A 15 13.83 -17.74 15.61
CA MET A 15 14.54 -17.34 14.40
C MET A 15 16.01 -17.77 14.41
N ASP A 16 16.69 -17.61 15.55
CA ASP A 16 18.06 -18.11 15.74
C ASP A 16 18.13 -19.62 15.46
N LYS A 17 17.24 -20.40 16.09
CA LYS A 17 17.18 -21.86 15.89
C LYS A 17 16.86 -22.26 14.45
N LEU A 18 16.01 -21.52 13.74
CA LEU A 18 15.65 -21.81 12.35
C LEU A 18 16.86 -21.65 11.42
N ARG A 19 17.71 -20.64 11.65
CA ARG A 19 18.86 -20.35 10.77
C ARG A 19 20.21 -20.92 11.24
N ASP A 20 20.33 -21.35 12.50
CA ASP A 20 21.56 -21.94 13.02
C ASP A 20 21.90 -23.30 12.35
N PRO A 21 23.14 -23.78 12.44
CA PRO A 21 23.51 -25.11 11.93
C PRO A 21 22.59 -26.21 12.51
N GLY A 22 21.98 -27.00 11.63
CA GLY A 22 20.99 -28.02 12.03
C GLY A 22 19.55 -27.50 12.15
N GLY A 23 19.32 -26.21 11.87
CA GLY A 23 18.00 -25.60 11.70
C GLY A 23 17.34 -25.98 10.37
N CYS A 24 16.30 -25.23 10.00
CA CYS A 24 15.51 -25.48 8.81
C CYS A 24 16.34 -25.17 7.54
N PRO A 25 16.47 -26.13 6.59
CA PRO A 25 17.24 -25.90 5.36
C PRO A 25 16.71 -24.72 4.54
N TRP A 26 15.39 -24.61 4.39
CA TRP A 26 14.76 -23.53 3.63
C TRP A 26 15.06 -22.16 4.26
N ASP A 27 14.93 -22.04 5.59
CA ASP A 27 15.18 -20.77 6.26
C ASP A 27 16.63 -20.33 6.11
N ARG A 28 17.58 -21.28 6.19
CA ARG A 28 19.02 -21.02 6.04
C ARG A 28 19.42 -20.56 4.65
N GLU A 29 18.73 -21.02 3.62
CA GLU A 29 18.98 -20.65 2.23
C GLU A 29 18.42 -19.26 1.88
N GLN A 30 17.55 -18.68 2.70
CA GLN A 30 16.98 -17.36 2.43
C GLN A 30 18.02 -16.24 2.52
N THR A 31 17.87 -15.28 1.62
CA THR A 31 18.62 -14.02 1.53
C THR A 31 17.64 -12.85 1.54
N LEU A 32 18.12 -11.62 1.77
CA LEU A 32 17.25 -10.43 1.71
C LEU A 32 16.49 -10.31 0.37
N ARG A 33 17.09 -10.78 -0.73
CA ARG A 33 16.46 -10.73 -2.05
C ARG A 33 15.35 -11.78 -2.19
N THR A 34 15.54 -12.98 -1.65
CA THR A 34 14.52 -14.04 -1.73
C THR A 34 13.34 -13.76 -0.79
N LEU A 35 13.54 -12.96 0.27
CA LEU A 35 12.49 -12.53 1.20
C LEU A 35 11.60 -11.39 0.68
N THR A 36 12.02 -10.68 -0.37
CA THR A 36 11.27 -9.51 -0.89
C THR A 36 9.82 -9.81 -1.31
N PRO A 37 9.49 -10.90 -2.05
CA PRO A 37 8.09 -11.18 -2.41
C PRO A 37 7.22 -11.45 -1.17
N TYR A 38 7.71 -12.27 -0.22
CA TYR A 38 6.97 -12.58 1.00
C TYR A 38 6.66 -11.33 1.82
N LEU A 39 7.61 -10.40 1.99
CA LEU A 39 7.35 -9.11 2.66
C LEU A 39 6.19 -8.34 2.02
N LEU A 40 6.07 -8.41 0.69
CA LEU A 40 4.98 -7.76 -0.02
C LEU A 40 3.66 -8.50 0.18
N GLU A 41 3.68 -9.82 0.16
CA GLU A 41 2.52 -10.70 0.42
C GLU A 41 1.95 -10.43 1.82
N GLU A 42 2.75 -10.56 2.89
CA GLU A 42 2.28 -10.32 4.27
C GLU A 42 1.70 -8.91 4.45
N ALA A 43 2.30 -7.91 3.78
CA ALA A 43 1.81 -6.54 3.84
C ALA A 43 0.44 -6.38 3.17
N HIS A 44 0.14 -7.17 2.14
CA HIS A 44 -1.18 -7.20 1.50
C HIS A 44 -2.19 -7.99 2.33
N GLU A 45 -1.79 -9.10 2.94
CA GLU A 45 -2.68 -9.91 3.80
C GLU A 45 -3.09 -9.13 5.06
N VAL A 46 -2.18 -8.34 5.65
CA VAL A 46 -2.55 -7.37 6.71
C VAL A 46 -3.62 -6.38 6.22
N ILE A 47 -3.48 -5.85 4.99
CA ILE A 47 -4.46 -4.91 4.43
C ILE A 47 -5.80 -5.61 4.23
N GLU A 48 -5.80 -6.80 3.64
CA GLU A 48 -7.02 -7.60 3.42
C GLU A 48 -7.75 -7.86 4.75
N ALA A 49 -7.03 -8.30 5.78
CA ALA A 49 -7.60 -8.58 7.08
C ALA A 49 -8.25 -7.33 7.72
N ILE A 50 -7.66 -6.15 7.55
CA ILE A 50 -8.24 -4.87 7.97
C ILE A 50 -9.52 -4.57 7.18
N GLU A 51 -9.50 -4.77 5.87
CA GLU A 51 -10.62 -4.45 4.99
C GLU A 51 -11.85 -5.33 5.23
N VAL A 52 -11.66 -6.62 5.53
CA VAL A 52 -12.76 -7.55 5.84
C VAL A 52 -13.16 -7.53 7.31
N GLY A 53 -12.41 -6.83 8.16
CA GLY A 53 -12.67 -6.73 9.60
C GLY A 53 -12.39 -8.03 10.37
N ASP A 54 -11.57 -8.92 9.82
CA ASP A 54 -11.20 -10.17 10.48
C ASP A 54 -10.08 -9.92 11.49
N VAL A 55 -10.46 -9.81 12.76
CA VAL A 55 -9.53 -9.56 13.87
C VAL A 55 -8.57 -10.73 14.11
N ALA A 56 -9.00 -11.96 13.83
CA ALA A 56 -8.15 -13.14 14.05
C ALA A 56 -7.05 -13.20 12.99
N HIS A 57 -7.44 -13.06 11.72
CA HIS A 57 -6.53 -13.00 10.59
C HIS A 57 -5.59 -11.79 10.72
N HIS A 58 -6.10 -10.60 11.06
CA HIS A 58 -5.26 -9.41 11.22
C HIS A 58 -4.14 -9.60 12.27
N LYS A 59 -4.43 -10.33 13.35
CA LYS A 59 -3.42 -10.66 14.38
C LYS A 59 -2.37 -11.65 13.85
N GLU A 60 -2.79 -12.61 13.02
CA GLU A 60 -1.92 -13.59 12.35
C GLU A 60 -0.96 -12.87 11.39
N GLU A 61 -1.50 -12.08 10.48
CA GLU A 61 -0.74 -11.35 9.46
C GLU A 61 0.22 -10.30 10.04
N LEU A 62 -0.16 -9.64 11.14
CA LEU A 62 0.77 -8.77 11.88
C LEU A 62 1.95 -9.56 12.48
N GLY A 63 1.71 -10.81 12.85
CA GLY A 63 2.74 -11.75 13.31
C GLY A 63 3.71 -12.12 12.20
N ASP A 64 3.20 -12.42 11.01
CA ASP A 64 4.02 -12.80 9.85
C ASP A 64 4.80 -11.61 9.29
N LEU A 65 4.18 -10.43 9.22
CA LEU A 65 4.91 -9.20 8.90
C LEU A 65 6.02 -8.88 9.93
N LEU A 66 5.77 -9.11 11.23
CA LEU A 66 6.81 -8.99 12.26
C LEU A 66 7.92 -10.03 12.09
N PHE A 67 7.56 -11.26 11.74
CA PHE A 67 8.51 -12.34 11.44
C PHE A 67 9.44 -11.94 10.29
N GLN A 68 8.93 -11.32 9.21
CA GLN A 68 9.77 -10.81 8.12
C GLN A 68 10.83 -9.80 8.60
N VAL A 69 10.49 -8.90 9.54
CA VAL A 69 11.45 -7.95 10.13
C VAL A 69 12.53 -8.67 10.94
N VAL A 70 12.11 -9.64 11.77
CA VAL A 70 13.03 -10.47 12.58
C VAL A 70 13.97 -11.29 11.69
N PHE A 71 13.45 -11.87 10.61
CA PHE A 71 14.21 -12.69 9.68
C PHE A 71 15.30 -11.88 8.95
N GLN A 72 14.92 -10.71 8.44
CA GLN A 72 15.87 -9.79 7.79
C GLN A 72 16.95 -9.28 8.77
N ALA A 73 16.57 -8.97 10.01
CA ALA A 73 17.53 -8.58 11.05
C ALA A 73 18.50 -9.72 11.39
N ARG A 74 18.04 -10.97 11.41
CA ARG A 74 18.89 -12.14 11.63
C ARG A 74 19.90 -12.34 10.50
N ILE A 75 19.48 -12.18 9.24
CA ILE A 75 20.36 -12.22 8.06
C ILE A 75 21.39 -11.09 8.12
N ALA A 76 20.96 -9.86 8.43
CA ALA A 76 21.87 -8.72 8.55
C ALA A 76 22.92 -8.92 9.67
N ARG A 77 22.53 -9.58 10.77
CA ARG A 77 23.43 -9.93 11.88
C ARG A 77 24.46 -10.97 11.45
N GLU A 78 24.04 -11.98 10.70
CA GLU A 78 24.91 -12.98 10.04
C GLU A 78 25.98 -12.32 9.16
N GLU A 79 25.61 -11.24 8.47
CA GLU A 79 26.50 -10.47 7.60
C GLU A 79 27.31 -9.40 8.35
N GLY A 80 27.20 -9.31 9.67
CA GLY A 80 27.91 -8.32 10.50
C GLY A 80 27.50 -6.87 10.24
N LYS A 81 26.28 -6.62 9.72
CA LYS A 81 25.81 -5.28 9.34
C LYS A 81 25.04 -4.59 10.46
N PHE A 82 23.95 -5.20 10.91
CA PHE A 82 23.13 -4.72 12.04
C PHE A 82 22.30 -5.87 12.61
N ASP A 83 21.77 -5.69 13.83
CA ASP A 83 20.86 -6.64 14.46
C ASP A 83 19.47 -6.03 14.77
N PHE A 84 18.59 -6.85 15.36
CA PHE A 84 17.23 -6.43 15.71
C PHE A 84 17.21 -5.30 16.74
N THR A 85 18.16 -5.25 17.68
CA THR A 85 18.30 -4.15 18.66
C THR A 85 18.51 -2.84 17.93
N GLN A 86 19.44 -2.82 16.98
CA GLN A 86 19.74 -1.61 16.19
C GLN A 86 18.57 -1.19 15.29
N VAL A 87 17.73 -2.13 14.84
CA VAL A 87 16.46 -1.80 14.15
C VAL A 87 15.50 -1.08 15.10
N CYS A 88 15.28 -1.61 16.30
CA CYS A 88 14.42 -1.01 17.33
C CYS A 88 14.92 0.37 17.78
N ASP A 89 16.21 0.52 18.04
CA ASP A 89 16.82 1.79 18.45
C ASP A 89 16.68 2.83 17.34
N SER A 90 16.97 2.46 16.08
CA SER A 90 16.86 3.34 14.92
C SER A 90 15.46 3.91 14.70
N ILE A 91 14.40 3.13 14.95
CA ILE A 91 13.02 3.64 14.87
C ILE A 91 12.64 4.42 16.13
N SER A 92 13.07 3.99 17.32
CA SER A 92 12.75 4.64 18.60
C SER A 92 13.37 6.04 18.69
N ASP A 93 14.66 6.18 18.38
CA ASP A 93 15.36 7.47 18.34
C ASP A 93 14.72 8.41 17.33
N LYS A 94 14.39 7.88 16.15
CA LYS A 94 13.74 8.65 15.07
C LYS A 94 12.35 9.14 15.48
N LEU A 95 11.54 8.29 16.11
CA LEU A 95 10.21 8.68 16.56
C LEU A 95 10.28 9.69 17.70
N THR A 96 11.19 9.51 18.65
CA THR A 96 11.42 10.46 19.76
C THR A 96 11.82 11.84 19.21
N HIS A 97 12.79 11.87 18.30
CA HIS A 97 13.27 13.11 17.69
C HIS A 97 12.20 13.81 16.83
N ARG A 98 11.35 13.05 16.13
CA ARG A 98 10.32 13.58 15.23
C ARG A 98 9.03 13.99 15.93
N HIS A 99 8.87 13.67 17.21
CA HIS A 99 7.71 14.06 18.02
C HIS A 99 8.15 14.90 19.24
N PRO A 100 8.80 16.05 19.03
CA PRO A 100 9.21 16.91 20.14
C PRO A 100 8.03 17.50 20.91
N HIS A 101 6.82 17.41 20.37
CA HIS A 101 5.57 17.77 21.05
C HIS A 101 5.04 16.69 22.00
N VAL A 102 5.63 15.50 21.96
CA VAL A 102 5.36 14.41 22.91
C VAL A 102 6.54 14.22 23.87
N PHE A 103 7.77 14.34 23.36
CA PHE A 103 9.00 13.99 24.08
C PHE A 103 9.88 15.19 24.45
N SER A 104 9.41 16.43 24.24
CA SER A 104 10.13 17.67 24.57
C SER A 104 9.12 18.81 24.84
N ASP A 105 9.57 20.07 24.80
CA ASP A 105 8.76 21.23 25.19
C ASP A 105 8.07 21.95 24.00
N VAL A 106 7.90 21.29 22.85
CA VAL A 106 7.29 21.92 21.66
C VAL A 106 5.77 21.84 21.73
N GLU A 107 5.09 22.96 21.91
CA GLU A 107 3.62 22.99 21.81
C GLU A 107 3.16 23.05 20.35
N VAL A 108 2.02 22.40 20.07
CA VAL A 108 1.37 22.39 18.75
C VAL A 108 -0.13 22.58 18.90
N SER A 109 -0.72 23.37 18.02
CA SER A 109 -2.15 23.72 18.00
C SER A 109 -3.05 22.69 17.32
N GLY A 110 -2.48 21.67 16.67
CA GLY A 110 -3.22 20.58 16.04
C GLY A 110 -2.43 19.78 15.01
N SER A 111 -3.08 18.81 14.38
CA SER A 111 -2.46 17.84 13.47
C SER A 111 -1.75 18.48 12.26
N LYS A 112 -2.28 19.59 11.72
CA LYS A 112 -1.64 20.32 10.62
C LYS A 112 -0.27 20.87 10.99
N GLU A 113 -0.13 21.38 12.22
CA GLU A 113 1.13 21.91 12.72
C GLU A 113 2.14 20.78 13.02
N VAL A 114 1.64 19.64 13.52
CA VAL A 114 2.46 18.43 13.69
C VAL A 114 3.06 17.98 12.36
N VAL A 115 2.27 17.91 11.29
CA VAL A 115 2.75 17.51 9.96
C VAL A 115 3.81 18.48 9.44
N LYS A 116 3.58 19.79 9.56
CA LYS A 116 4.55 20.81 9.14
C LYS A 116 5.87 20.72 9.93
N ASN A 117 5.79 20.52 11.24
CA ASN A 117 6.98 20.34 12.09
C ASN A 117 7.74 19.07 11.71
N TRP A 118 7.03 17.99 11.43
CA TRP A 118 7.61 16.71 11.01
C TRP A 118 8.38 16.82 9.69
N GLU A 119 7.82 17.52 8.70
CA GLU A 119 8.49 17.78 7.42
C GLU A 119 9.77 18.61 7.58
N ARG A 120 9.73 19.63 8.45
CA ARG A 120 10.90 20.46 8.78
C ARG A 120 12.00 19.63 9.43
N ILE A 121 11.69 18.87 10.49
CA ILE A 121 12.65 18.00 11.18
C ILE A 121 13.30 17.02 10.20
N LYS A 122 12.50 16.38 9.34
CA LYS A 122 13.01 15.51 8.27
C LYS A 122 13.98 16.21 7.32
N ALA A 123 13.74 17.48 6.98
CA ALA A 123 14.63 18.25 6.14
C ALA A 123 15.97 18.56 6.83
N ASP A 124 15.93 18.88 8.12
CA ASP A 124 17.11 19.17 8.92
C ASP A 124 17.98 17.91 9.17
N GLU A 125 17.36 16.76 9.49
CA GLU A 125 18.05 15.46 9.61
C GLU A 125 18.86 15.10 8.36
N ARG A 126 18.32 15.39 7.17
CA ARG A 126 19.00 15.11 5.88
C ARG A 126 20.22 16.00 5.68
N LYS A 127 20.08 17.29 5.99
CA LYS A 127 21.20 18.24 5.94
C LYS A 127 22.34 17.80 6.86
N GLN A 128 22.00 17.36 8.09
CA GLN A 128 22.98 16.86 9.05
C GLN A 128 23.70 15.59 8.58
N LYS A 129 23.01 14.71 7.83
CA LYS A 129 23.61 13.48 7.25
C LYS A 129 24.43 13.73 5.98
N GLY A 130 24.66 14.99 5.59
CA GLY A 130 25.40 15.33 4.36
C GLY A 130 24.74 14.82 3.08
N GLN A 131 23.45 14.46 3.14
CA GLN A 131 22.74 13.94 1.99
C GLN A 131 22.38 15.11 1.07
N ALA A 132 22.66 14.95 -0.22
CA ALA A 132 22.23 15.91 -1.23
C ALA A 132 20.71 16.16 -1.11
N PRO A 133 20.22 17.38 -1.42
CA PRO A 133 18.79 17.63 -1.46
C PRO A 133 18.13 16.57 -2.34
N ARG A 134 17.20 15.78 -1.79
CA ARG A 134 16.37 14.93 -2.63
C ARG A 134 15.62 15.84 -3.60
N SER A 135 15.40 15.35 -4.82
CA SER A 135 14.35 15.88 -5.70
C SER A 135 13.08 16.14 -4.89
N ALA A 136 12.29 17.15 -5.25
CA ALA A 136 11.03 17.47 -4.57
C ALA A 136 10.13 16.22 -4.44
N ILE A 137 10.14 15.37 -5.46
CA ILE A 137 9.42 14.09 -5.52
C ILE A 137 10.24 12.88 -5.05
N GLY A 138 11.45 13.10 -4.54
CA GLY A 138 12.38 12.06 -4.13
C GLY A 138 11.90 11.27 -2.91
N GLY A 139 12.29 9.99 -2.87
CA GLY A 139 11.99 9.08 -1.76
C GLY A 139 10.62 8.40 -1.82
N VAL A 140 9.90 8.49 -2.94
CA VAL A 140 8.79 7.60 -3.25
C VAL A 140 9.38 6.27 -3.75
N PRO A 141 9.18 5.14 -3.05
CA PRO A 141 9.68 3.85 -3.50
C PRO A 141 9.12 3.49 -4.88
N VAL A 142 9.97 2.95 -5.74
CA VAL A 142 9.56 2.48 -7.08
C VAL A 142 8.74 1.20 -7.02
N SER A 143 8.83 0.46 -5.91
CA SER A 143 8.10 -0.78 -5.66
C SER A 143 6.66 -0.58 -5.16
N LEU A 144 6.24 0.66 -4.93
CA LEU A 144 4.84 0.93 -4.57
C LEU A 144 3.92 0.58 -5.74
N PRO A 145 2.69 0.10 -5.47
CA PRO A 145 1.64 0.03 -6.47
C PRO A 145 1.49 1.36 -7.22
N ALA A 146 1.21 1.29 -8.52
CA ALA A 146 1.30 2.45 -9.41
C ALA A 146 0.39 3.61 -8.97
N LEU A 147 -0.83 3.31 -8.51
CA LEU A 147 -1.78 4.33 -8.05
C LEU A 147 -1.34 4.99 -6.74
N VAL A 148 -0.84 4.21 -5.79
CA VAL A 148 -0.23 4.74 -4.54
C VAL A 148 0.97 5.61 -4.88
N ARG A 149 1.82 5.16 -5.81
CA ARG A 149 3.00 5.89 -6.25
C ARG A 149 2.61 7.22 -6.90
N ALA A 150 1.60 7.24 -7.76
CA ALA A 150 1.06 8.46 -8.39
C ALA A 150 0.52 9.46 -7.34
N GLU A 151 -0.27 8.98 -6.37
CA GLU A 151 -0.76 9.78 -5.24
C GLU A 151 0.40 10.42 -4.45
N ARG A 152 1.44 9.64 -4.12
CA ARG A 152 2.61 10.13 -3.37
C ARG A 152 3.48 11.11 -4.15
N LEU A 153 3.63 10.90 -5.46
CA LEU A 153 4.37 11.81 -6.33
C LEU A 153 3.67 13.17 -6.42
N THR A 154 2.34 13.17 -6.62
CA THR A 154 1.54 14.39 -6.70
C THR A 154 1.44 15.13 -5.36
N GLU A 155 1.29 14.40 -4.24
CA GLU A 155 1.36 14.98 -2.88
C GLU A 155 2.68 15.72 -2.65
N LYS A 156 3.80 15.12 -3.02
CA LYS A 156 5.12 15.74 -2.89
C LYS A 156 5.35 16.92 -3.83
N ALA A 157 4.86 16.84 -5.05
CA ALA A 157 4.93 17.94 -5.99
C ALA A 157 4.09 19.14 -5.48
N GLY A 158 2.91 18.86 -4.91
CA GLY A 158 2.05 19.88 -4.31
C GLY A 158 2.69 20.56 -3.09
N ALA A 159 3.47 19.82 -2.29
CA ALA A 159 4.20 20.38 -1.15
C ALA A 159 5.23 21.47 -1.54
N VAL A 160 5.68 21.51 -2.80
CA VAL A 160 6.56 22.58 -3.33
C VAL A 160 5.82 23.61 -4.19
N GLY A 161 4.48 23.57 -4.19
CA GLY A 161 3.62 24.50 -4.93
C GLY A 161 3.29 24.08 -6.35
N PHE A 162 3.68 22.86 -6.77
CA PHE A 162 3.23 22.28 -8.05
C PHE A 162 1.96 21.45 -7.82
N ASP A 163 0.83 22.14 -7.66
CA ASP A 163 -0.48 21.54 -7.42
C ASP A 163 -1.58 22.24 -8.21
N TRP A 164 -2.71 21.54 -8.35
CA TRP A 164 -3.95 22.10 -8.87
C TRP A 164 -4.58 23.04 -7.83
N PRO A 165 -5.42 24.02 -8.24
CA PRO A 165 -6.03 24.94 -7.30
C PRO A 165 -7.21 24.31 -6.54
N ASP A 166 -7.95 23.38 -7.16
CA ASP A 166 -9.08 22.69 -6.55
C ASP A 166 -9.40 21.34 -7.25
N ALA A 167 -10.33 20.59 -6.66
CA ALA A 167 -10.80 19.31 -7.19
C ALA A 167 -11.50 19.44 -8.56
N LYS A 168 -12.09 20.59 -8.89
CA LYS A 168 -12.75 20.80 -10.19
C LYS A 168 -11.73 20.93 -11.31
N SER A 169 -10.58 21.57 -11.05
CA SER A 169 -9.48 21.63 -12.00
C SER A 169 -8.89 20.25 -12.29
N VAL A 170 -8.79 19.38 -11.27
CA VAL A 170 -8.35 17.99 -11.51
C VAL A 170 -9.40 17.20 -12.28
N LEU A 171 -10.68 17.36 -11.96
CA LEU A 171 -11.76 16.72 -12.71
C LEU A 171 -11.80 17.18 -14.18
N ALA A 172 -11.49 18.45 -14.46
CA ALA A 172 -11.36 18.95 -15.82
C ALA A 172 -10.20 18.24 -16.55
N LYS A 173 -9.05 18.07 -15.88
CA LYS A 173 -7.92 17.31 -16.45
C LYS A 173 -8.27 15.85 -16.71
N VAL A 174 -9.00 15.17 -15.81
CA VAL A 174 -9.49 13.80 -16.06
C VAL A 174 -10.35 13.71 -17.32
N ARG A 175 -11.17 14.73 -17.60
CA ARG A 175 -11.97 14.76 -18.84
C ARG A 175 -11.10 14.98 -20.07
N GLU A 176 -10.13 15.89 -19.99
CA GLU A 176 -9.14 16.14 -21.04
C GLU A 176 -8.37 14.86 -21.40
N GLU A 177 -7.81 14.13 -20.42
CA GLU A 177 -7.10 12.87 -20.68
C GLU A 177 -8.01 11.78 -21.26
N LEU A 178 -9.30 11.78 -20.91
CA LEU A 178 -10.27 10.84 -21.47
C LEU A 178 -10.56 11.16 -22.94
N ASP A 179 -10.66 12.45 -23.29
CA ASP A 179 -10.84 12.89 -24.67
C ASP A 179 -9.57 12.58 -25.48
N GLU A 180 -8.37 12.80 -24.94
CA GLU A 180 -7.08 12.46 -25.58
C GLU A 180 -6.94 10.94 -25.83
N LEU A 181 -7.33 10.11 -24.85
CA LEU A 181 -7.37 8.66 -25.02
C LEU A 181 -8.38 8.24 -26.11
N ALA A 182 -9.56 8.86 -26.13
CA ALA A 182 -10.57 8.57 -27.15
C ALA A 182 -10.07 8.92 -28.56
N GLU A 183 -9.42 10.07 -28.73
CA GLU A 183 -8.79 10.46 -30.00
C GLU A 183 -7.71 9.47 -30.42
N ALA A 184 -6.83 9.05 -29.50
CA ALA A 184 -5.77 8.08 -29.81
C ALA A 184 -6.33 6.72 -30.29
N MET A 185 -7.50 6.31 -29.77
CA MET A 185 -8.17 5.07 -30.18
C MET A 185 -8.73 5.11 -31.62
N GLU A 186 -8.86 6.27 -32.25
CA GLU A 186 -9.43 6.42 -33.60
C GLU A 186 -8.42 6.15 -34.74
N GLY A 187 -7.14 5.91 -34.43
CA GLY A 187 -6.18 5.51 -35.46
C GLY A 187 -4.70 5.73 -35.14
N ASP A 188 -4.35 6.09 -33.90
CA ASP A 188 -2.94 6.25 -33.51
C ASP A 188 -2.26 4.90 -33.23
N SER A 189 -0.95 4.97 -32.93
CA SER A 189 -0.18 3.80 -32.53
C SER A 189 -0.63 3.26 -31.17
N ALA A 190 -0.46 1.95 -30.97
CA ALA A 190 -0.72 1.32 -29.67
C ALA A 190 0.07 1.97 -28.53
N GLU A 191 1.28 2.47 -28.82
CA GLU A 191 2.12 3.19 -27.86
C GLU A 191 1.50 4.52 -27.41
N ARG A 192 0.83 5.26 -28.33
CA ARG A 192 0.10 6.48 -27.98
C ARG A 192 -1.12 6.16 -27.12
N VAL A 193 -1.90 5.14 -27.48
CA VAL A 193 -3.04 4.69 -26.67
C VAL A 193 -2.60 4.30 -25.25
N GLU A 194 -1.49 3.58 -25.10
CA GLU A 194 -0.94 3.23 -23.79
C GLU A 194 -0.48 4.45 -23.00
N HIS A 195 0.11 5.45 -23.66
CA HIS A 195 0.49 6.72 -23.05
C HIS A 195 -0.71 7.45 -22.48
N GLU A 196 -1.75 7.72 -23.29
CA GLU A 196 -2.93 8.46 -22.85
C GLU A 196 -3.70 7.71 -21.76
N LEU A 197 -3.73 6.37 -21.81
CA LEU A 197 -4.29 5.56 -20.72
C LEU A 197 -3.51 5.77 -19.42
N GLY A 198 -2.18 5.85 -19.49
CA GLY A 198 -1.32 6.15 -18.36
C GLY A 198 -1.62 7.52 -17.73
N ASP A 199 -1.75 8.56 -18.57
CA ASP A 199 -2.03 9.93 -18.11
C ASP A 199 -3.45 10.06 -17.53
N LEU A 200 -4.44 9.40 -18.12
CA LEU A 200 -5.78 9.28 -17.55
C LEU A 200 -5.75 8.65 -16.15
N LEU A 201 -5.06 7.51 -15.99
CA LEU A 201 -4.93 6.84 -14.69
C LEU A 201 -4.20 7.72 -13.67
N PHE A 202 -3.18 8.46 -14.10
CA PHE A 202 -2.47 9.42 -13.26
C PHE A 202 -3.38 10.58 -12.80
N ALA A 203 -4.17 11.15 -13.71
CA ALA A 203 -5.13 12.20 -13.40
C ALA A 203 -6.22 11.70 -12.44
N VAL A 204 -6.72 10.47 -12.62
CA VAL A 204 -7.69 9.84 -11.72
C VAL A 204 -7.10 9.60 -10.32
N ALA A 205 -5.86 9.12 -10.24
CA ALA A 205 -5.18 8.93 -8.95
C ALA A 205 -5.06 10.26 -8.18
N ASN A 206 -4.74 11.33 -8.90
CA ASN A 206 -4.65 12.67 -8.32
C ASN A 206 -6.02 13.25 -7.94
N LEU A 207 -7.09 12.95 -8.69
CA LEU A 207 -8.45 13.30 -8.30
C LEU A 207 -8.81 12.66 -6.95
N GLY A 208 -8.45 11.39 -6.75
CA GLY A 208 -8.59 10.69 -5.48
C GLY A 208 -7.99 11.47 -4.31
N ARG A 209 -6.74 11.94 -4.45
CA ARG A 209 -6.07 12.79 -3.44
C ARG A 209 -6.90 14.03 -3.08
N TRP A 210 -7.49 14.72 -4.06
CA TRP A 210 -8.30 15.92 -3.84
C TRP A 210 -9.64 15.65 -3.16
N VAL A 211 -10.28 14.53 -3.49
CA VAL A 211 -11.54 14.12 -2.85
C VAL A 211 -11.31 13.32 -1.57
N LYS A 212 -10.04 13.11 -1.18
CA LYS A 212 -9.61 12.34 -0.01
C LYS A 212 -10.05 10.87 -0.06
N ALA A 213 -10.05 10.30 -1.26
CA ALA A 213 -10.22 8.87 -1.50
C ALA A 213 -8.88 8.29 -1.97
N HIS A 214 -8.39 7.25 -1.31
CA HIS A 214 -7.15 6.57 -1.71
C HIS A 214 -7.42 5.75 -2.98
N PRO A 215 -6.79 6.08 -4.13
CA PRO A 215 -7.17 5.48 -5.42
C PRO A 215 -6.97 3.97 -5.48
N GLU A 216 -5.86 3.47 -4.92
CA GLU A 216 -5.56 2.05 -4.83
C GLU A 216 -6.64 1.30 -4.05
N GLU A 217 -6.98 1.77 -2.85
CA GLU A 217 -8.02 1.17 -2.00
C GLU A 217 -9.42 1.27 -2.64
N ALA A 218 -9.72 2.38 -3.31
CA ALA A 218 -10.98 2.54 -4.04
C ALA A 218 -11.12 1.53 -5.20
N LEU A 219 -10.01 1.26 -5.90
CA LEU A 219 -9.97 0.24 -6.94
C LEU A 219 -10.10 -1.16 -6.34
N ARG A 220 -9.36 -1.49 -5.28
CA ARG A 220 -9.47 -2.78 -4.56
C ARG A 220 -10.89 -3.06 -4.10
N GLY A 221 -11.56 -2.09 -3.50
CA GLY A 221 -12.97 -2.21 -3.12
C GLY A 221 -13.90 -2.44 -4.33
N SER A 222 -13.57 -1.88 -5.50
CA SER A 222 -14.31 -2.13 -6.73
C SER A 222 -14.09 -3.53 -7.29
N LEU A 223 -12.85 -4.03 -7.22
CA LEU A 223 -12.50 -5.40 -7.62
C LEU A 223 -13.20 -6.43 -6.73
N ARG A 224 -13.21 -6.25 -5.40
CA ARG A 224 -13.95 -7.13 -4.48
C ARG A 224 -15.45 -7.19 -4.80
N ARG A 225 -16.07 -6.05 -5.11
CA ARG A 225 -17.49 -6.03 -5.55
C ARG A 225 -17.68 -6.75 -6.87
N PHE A 226 -16.75 -6.58 -7.81
CA PHE A 226 -16.81 -7.31 -9.08
C PHE A 226 -16.74 -8.82 -8.86
N GLU A 227 -15.77 -9.29 -8.08
CA GLU A 227 -15.58 -10.71 -7.74
C GLU A 227 -16.80 -11.29 -7.03
N SER A 228 -17.31 -10.59 -6.00
CA SER A 228 -18.51 -11.03 -5.27
C SER A 228 -19.72 -11.19 -6.19
N ARG A 229 -19.97 -10.22 -7.06
CA ARG A 229 -21.07 -10.27 -8.03
C ARG A 229 -20.87 -11.36 -9.06
N PHE A 230 -19.65 -11.55 -9.55
CA PHE A 230 -19.35 -12.59 -10.51
C PHE A 230 -19.52 -13.99 -9.91
N HIS A 231 -19.06 -14.22 -8.67
CA HIS A 231 -19.33 -15.46 -7.94
C HIS A 231 -20.85 -15.69 -7.75
N HIS A 232 -21.65 -14.65 -7.51
CA HIS A 232 -23.11 -14.78 -7.46
C HIS A 232 -23.67 -15.24 -8.81
N ILE A 233 -23.22 -14.67 -9.93
CA ILE A 233 -23.59 -15.11 -11.28
C ILE A 233 -23.26 -16.60 -11.45
N GLU A 234 -22.03 -17.01 -11.14
CA GLU A 234 -21.59 -18.40 -11.27
C GLU A 234 -22.44 -19.36 -10.44
N ASN A 235 -22.70 -19.01 -9.18
CA ASN A 235 -23.53 -19.82 -8.29
C ASN A 235 -24.96 -19.95 -8.82
N LYS A 236 -25.58 -18.86 -9.29
CA LYS A 236 -26.94 -18.87 -9.85
C LYS A 236 -27.05 -19.59 -11.19
N LEU A 237 -26.02 -19.55 -12.01
CA LEU A 237 -25.97 -20.36 -13.23
C LEU A 237 -25.78 -21.85 -12.90
N ALA A 238 -24.91 -22.17 -11.94
CA ALA A 238 -24.69 -23.53 -11.48
C ALA A 238 -25.97 -24.16 -10.88
N GLU A 239 -26.74 -23.41 -10.09
CA GLU A 239 -28.07 -23.82 -9.61
C GLU A 239 -29.02 -24.18 -10.77
N ARG A 240 -28.84 -23.57 -11.95
CA ARG A 240 -29.60 -23.81 -13.18
C ARG A 240 -28.95 -24.87 -14.10
N GLY A 241 -27.86 -25.50 -13.67
CA GLY A 241 -27.11 -26.47 -14.46
C GLY A 241 -26.39 -25.88 -15.68
N LYS A 242 -26.05 -24.59 -15.64
CA LYS A 242 -25.31 -23.88 -16.70
C LYS A 242 -23.99 -23.32 -16.17
N SER A 243 -23.01 -23.15 -17.05
CA SER A 243 -21.83 -22.32 -16.81
C SER A 243 -21.96 -20.92 -17.44
N PRO A 244 -21.11 -19.93 -17.05
CA PRO A 244 -21.05 -18.63 -17.72
C PRO A 244 -20.83 -18.72 -19.24
N ARG A 245 -20.01 -19.70 -19.69
CA ARG A 245 -19.74 -19.93 -21.12
C ARG A 245 -20.96 -20.42 -21.90
N GLU A 246 -21.91 -21.04 -21.22
CA GLU A 246 -23.16 -21.57 -21.79
C GLU A 246 -24.33 -20.59 -21.62
N SER A 247 -24.05 -19.39 -21.11
CA SER A 247 -25.04 -18.36 -20.81
C SER A 247 -24.86 -17.15 -21.73
N THR A 248 -25.94 -16.40 -21.90
CA THR A 248 -25.89 -15.14 -22.67
C THR A 248 -25.45 -13.97 -21.80
N LEU A 249 -24.91 -12.92 -22.42
CA LEU A 249 -24.59 -11.68 -21.70
C LEU A 249 -25.83 -11.12 -20.98
N SER A 250 -27.00 -11.16 -21.63
CA SER A 250 -28.25 -10.70 -21.01
C SER A 250 -28.67 -11.52 -19.79
N GLU A 251 -28.40 -12.84 -19.77
CA GLU A 251 -28.65 -13.68 -18.60
C GLU A 251 -27.68 -13.34 -17.46
N MET A 252 -26.40 -13.12 -17.77
CA MET A 252 -25.38 -12.72 -16.79
C MET A 252 -25.64 -11.32 -16.24
N ASP A 253 -26.03 -10.36 -17.08
CA ASP A 253 -26.38 -8.99 -16.67
C ASP A 253 -27.59 -8.96 -15.73
N ALA A 254 -28.60 -9.80 -15.97
CA ALA A 254 -29.74 -9.92 -15.06
C ALA A 254 -29.33 -10.44 -13.67
N LEU A 255 -28.42 -11.42 -13.63
CA LEU A 255 -27.84 -11.94 -12.37
C LEU A 255 -26.89 -10.95 -11.70
N TRP A 256 -26.20 -10.10 -12.49
CA TRP A 256 -25.36 -9.02 -11.99
C TRP A 256 -26.19 -7.94 -11.27
N GLU A 257 -27.31 -7.52 -11.86
CA GLU A 257 -28.21 -6.56 -11.22
C GLU A 257 -28.89 -7.15 -9.97
N ASP A 258 -29.25 -8.44 -9.99
CA ASP A 258 -29.71 -9.18 -8.80
C ASP A 258 -28.68 -9.12 -7.66
N ALA A 259 -27.40 -9.37 -7.94
CA ALA A 259 -26.32 -9.25 -6.95
C ALA A 259 -26.20 -7.83 -6.37
N LYS A 260 -26.34 -6.79 -7.21
CA LYS A 260 -26.33 -5.38 -6.75
C LYS A 260 -27.50 -5.06 -5.82
N GLU A 261 -28.68 -5.60 -6.08
CA GLU A 261 -29.87 -5.39 -5.24
C GLU A 261 -29.70 -6.06 -3.87
N MET A 262 -29.10 -7.25 -3.82
CA MET A 262 -28.78 -7.94 -2.58
C MET A 262 -27.78 -7.14 -1.72
N GLU A 263 -26.70 -6.62 -2.32
CA GLU A 263 -25.73 -5.77 -1.62
C GLU A 263 -26.36 -4.50 -1.03
N LYS A 264 -27.26 -3.84 -1.76
CA LYS A 264 -27.96 -2.64 -1.28
C LYS A 264 -28.91 -2.92 -0.13
N SER A 265 -29.43 -4.14 -0.03
CA SER A 265 -30.36 -4.56 1.01
C SER A 265 -29.63 -5.05 2.28
N ALA A 266 -28.34 -5.39 2.17
CA ALA A 266 -27.50 -5.85 3.27
C ALA A 266 -26.71 -4.72 3.97
N ASN A 267 -26.57 -3.56 3.32
CA ASN A 267 -25.97 -2.33 3.87
C ASN A 267 -27.01 -1.40 4.48
#